data_AF-F4W3Y8-F1
#
_entry.id   AF-F4W3Y8-F1
#
_cell.length_a   1.000
_cell.length_b   1.000
_cell.length_c   1.000
_cell.angle_alpha   90.00
_cell.angle_beta   90.00
_cell.angle_gamma   90.00
#
_symmetry.space_group_name_H-M   'P 1'
#
loop_
_entity.id
_entity.type
_entity.pdbx_description
1 polymer ?
#
loop_
_entity_poly.entity_id
_entity_poly.type
_entity_poly.pdbx_seq_one_letter_code
_entity_poly.pdbx_strand_id
1 'polypeptide(L)'
;MSAKMLRFKQLQNQLADAHYHLNELANENRLLKALQKRQDSALRRYEGANAELPRLINSHHEELRVLQTKYKKLKELHKDTCNLLKERENELYSANNSELFTLTYGSIVAQLLQDYENVEDVNKQLERMGYNIGIRLIEDFLARTGSGRCYDFRDTAEKIQSGFKIFLGIMPSITNWSPAGDEFSLCFETNPLTEFVELPDNYSNLKYCNILPGVLRGACEMVQMEIVCWFIQDQLKNDNLTELRVKFVKRLEDAIPAGED
;
A
#
# COMPACT_ATOMS: atom_id res chain seq x y z
N MET A 1 34.73 62.95 95.01
CA MET A 1 33.82 61.78 95.12
C MET A 1 34.65 60.51 95.16
N SER A 2 34.37 59.57 96.07
CA SER A 2 35.18 58.35 96.28
C SER A 2 35.07 57.36 95.12
N ALA A 3 36.19 56.76 94.69
CA ALA A 3 36.31 55.84 93.55
C ALA A 3 35.32 54.64 93.59
N LYS A 4 34.89 54.23 94.78
CA LYS A 4 33.86 53.18 94.97
C LYS A 4 32.48 53.60 94.44
N MET A 5 32.08 54.86 94.62
CA MET A 5 30.79 55.36 94.17
C MET A 5 30.73 55.45 92.63
N LEU A 6 31.84 55.83 91.99
CA LEU A 6 31.95 55.86 90.52
C LEU A 6 31.84 54.46 89.92
N ARG A 7 32.52 53.48 90.52
CA ARG A 7 32.45 52.07 90.10
C ARG A 7 31.05 51.48 90.31
N PHE A 8 30.37 51.85 91.40
CA PHE A 8 28.99 51.46 91.65
C PHE A 8 28.03 52.03 90.59
N LYS A 9 28.12 53.33 90.27
CA LYS A 9 27.32 53.94 89.19
C LYS A 9 27.61 53.32 87.82
N GLN A 10 28.87 52.98 87.55
CA GLN A 10 29.25 52.36 86.28
C GLN A 10 28.67 50.94 86.16
N LEU A 11 28.72 50.13 87.23
CA LEU A 11 28.07 48.82 87.26
C LEU A 11 26.53 48.93 87.18
N GLN A 12 25.95 49.97 87.78
CA GLN A 12 24.51 50.23 87.73
C GLN A 12 24.06 50.62 86.32
N ASN A 13 24.83 51.43 85.61
CA ASN A 13 24.59 51.76 84.20
C ASN A 13 24.77 50.53 83.30
N GLN A 14 25.83 49.73 83.51
CA GLN A 14 26.03 48.48 82.78
C GLN A 14 24.90 47.47 83.01
N LEU A 15 24.36 47.41 84.23
CA LEU A 15 23.18 46.58 84.55
C LEU A 15 21.94 47.07 83.81
N ALA A 16 21.72 48.40 83.76
CA ALA A 16 20.61 49.00 83.03
C ALA A 16 20.71 48.76 81.51
N ASP A 17 21.89 48.93 80.92
CA ASP A 17 22.15 48.64 79.51
C ASP A 17 21.97 47.15 79.19
N ALA A 18 22.45 46.26 80.06
CA ALA A 18 22.25 44.82 79.92
C ALA A 18 20.77 44.44 80.01
N HIS A 19 19.99 45.06 80.91
CA HIS A 19 18.55 44.86 81.00
C HIS A 19 17.81 45.40 79.76
N TYR A 20 18.26 46.53 79.21
CA TYR A 20 17.71 47.09 77.98
C TYR A 20 17.93 46.14 76.80
N HIS A 21 19.16 45.67 76.59
CA HIS A 21 19.47 44.71 75.52
C HIS A 21 18.79 43.35 75.71
N LEU A 22 18.65 42.87 76.95
CA LEU A 22 17.87 41.66 77.23
C LEU A 22 16.41 41.81 76.80
N ASN A 23 15.81 42.97 77.04
CA ASN A 23 14.42 43.23 76.67
C ASN A 23 14.25 43.39 75.15
N GLU A 24 15.22 44.02 74.48
CA GLU A 24 15.27 44.15 73.03
C GLU A 24 15.38 42.77 72.35
N LEU A 25 16.33 41.95 72.79
CA LEU A 25 16.52 40.57 72.32
C LEU A 25 15.30 39.68 72.62
N ALA A 26 14.61 39.90 73.74
CA ALA A 26 13.39 39.17 74.07
C ALA A 26 12.22 39.53 73.13
N ASN A 27 12.10 40.81 72.76
CA ASN A 27 11.11 41.27 71.78
C ASN A 27 11.42 40.74 70.38
N GLU A 28 12.69 40.79 69.97
CA GLU A 28 13.13 40.25 68.68
C GLU A 28 12.87 38.74 68.59
N ASN A 29 13.19 37.98 69.65
CA ASN A 29 12.87 36.55 69.73
C ASN A 29 11.37 36.25 69.63
N ARG A 30 10.52 37.09 70.25
CA ARG A 30 9.07 36.96 70.12
C ARG A 30 8.63 37.18 68.68
N LEU A 31 9.18 38.19 68.02
CA LEU A 31 8.85 38.51 66.63
C LEU A 31 9.28 37.38 65.68
N LEU A 32 10.49 36.86 65.87
CA LEU A 32 11.04 35.76 65.09
C LEU A 32 10.21 34.48 65.27
N LYS A 33 9.80 34.15 66.50
CA LYS A 33 8.90 33.00 66.76
C LYS A 33 7.53 33.18 66.09
N ALA A 34 6.98 34.39 66.09
CA ALA A 34 5.72 34.67 65.40
C ALA A 34 5.87 34.52 63.87
N LEU A 35 6.97 35.01 63.31
CA LEU A 35 7.29 34.90 61.89
C LEU A 35 7.49 33.44 61.47
N GLN A 36 8.29 32.69 62.23
CA GLN A 36 8.55 31.27 62.02
C GLN A 36 7.25 30.46 62.04
N LYS A 37 6.38 30.69 63.03
CA LYS A 37 5.07 30.02 63.10
C LYS A 37 4.20 30.32 61.87
N ARG A 38 4.27 31.54 61.33
CA ARG A 38 3.53 31.92 60.12
C ARG A 38 4.09 31.24 58.88
N GLN A 39 5.41 31.12 58.78
CA GLN A 39 6.10 30.38 57.71
C GLN A 39 5.80 28.88 57.77
N ASP A 40 5.88 28.26 58.95
CA ASP A 40 5.53 26.84 59.16
C ASP A 40 4.07 26.57 58.78
N SER A 41 3.16 27.49 59.10
CA SER A 41 1.74 27.37 58.73
C SER A 41 1.51 27.47 57.22
N ALA A 42 2.34 28.24 56.51
CA ALA A 42 2.30 28.35 55.05
C ALA A 42 2.92 27.12 54.39
N LEU A 43 4.07 26.64 54.87
CA LEU A 43 4.74 25.43 54.38
C LEU A 43 3.85 24.19 54.48
N ARG A 44 3.09 24.05 55.58
CA ARG A 44 2.12 22.95 55.75
C ARG A 44 0.99 22.91 54.72
N ARG A 45 0.72 24.00 53.99
CA ARG A 45 -0.25 23.97 52.87
C ARG A 45 0.35 23.37 51.60
N TYR A 46 1.68 23.32 51.52
CA TYR A 46 2.45 22.81 50.41
C TYR A 46 3.15 21.47 50.72
N GLU A 47 3.23 21.07 51.98
CA GLU A 47 3.80 19.78 52.44
C GLU A 47 2.72 18.83 53.01
N GLY A 48 2.68 17.59 52.50
CA GLY A 48 1.81 16.51 53.01
C GLY A 48 0.75 16.02 52.00
N ALA A 49 0.03 14.94 52.35
CA ALA A 49 -0.87 14.24 51.42
C ALA A 49 -2.10 15.06 50.94
N ASN A 50 -2.44 16.16 51.63
CA ASN A 50 -3.53 17.07 51.28
C ASN A 50 -3.05 18.43 50.77
N ALA A 51 -1.74 18.61 50.57
CA ALA A 51 -1.18 19.81 49.99
C ALA A 51 -1.52 19.95 48.50
N GLU A 52 -1.58 21.19 48.02
CA GLU A 52 -1.94 21.49 46.62
C GLU A 52 -0.92 20.92 45.63
N LEU A 53 0.37 20.90 45.99
CA LEU A 53 1.45 20.48 45.10
C LEU A 53 1.42 18.97 44.78
N PRO A 54 1.30 18.04 45.76
CA PRO A 54 1.13 16.62 45.47
C PRO A 54 -0.12 16.28 44.66
N ARG A 55 -1.24 17.01 44.88
CA ARG A 55 -2.47 16.82 44.10
C ARG A 55 -2.28 17.22 42.64
N LEU A 56 -1.65 18.36 42.39
CA LEU A 56 -1.34 18.83 41.04
C LEU A 56 -0.37 17.88 40.31
N ILE A 57 0.66 17.39 41.01
CA ILE A 57 1.61 16.40 40.48
C ILE A 57 0.89 15.10 40.09
N ASN A 58 0.01 14.58 40.95
CA ASN A 58 -0.76 13.37 40.66
C ASN A 58 -1.71 13.59 39.47
N SER A 59 -2.38 14.74 39.39
CA SER A 59 -3.24 15.10 38.27
C SER A 59 -2.46 15.14 36.95
N HIS A 60 -1.31 15.82 36.92
CA HIS A 60 -0.47 15.89 35.73
C HIS A 60 0.11 14.53 35.32
N HIS A 61 0.50 13.68 36.27
CA HIS A 61 0.93 12.32 35.95
C HIS A 61 -0.19 11.51 35.29
N GLU A 62 -1.42 11.66 35.77
CA GLU A 62 -2.58 10.99 35.17
C GLU A 62 -2.88 11.56 33.77
N GLU A 63 -2.84 12.88 33.59
CA GLU A 63 -2.97 13.52 32.29
C GLU A 63 -1.90 13.04 31.30
N LEU A 64 -0.64 12.97 31.73
CA LEU A 64 0.47 12.44 30.91
C LEU A 64 0.24 10.99 30.53
N ARG A 65 -0.23 10.15 31.45
CA ARG A 65 -0.56 8.73 31.19
C ARG A 65 -1.69 8.61 30.17
N VAL A 66 -2.75 9.40 30.33
CA VAL A 66 -3.88 9.45 29.39
C VAL A 66 -3.40 9.95 28.02
N LEU A 67 -2.58 11.00 27.97
CA LEU A 67 -2.02 11.54 26.73
C LEU A 67 -1.15 10.50 26.02
N GLN A 68 -0.27 9.81 26.74
CA GLN A 68 0.56 8.74 26.18
C GLN A 68 -0.28 7.61 25.58
N THR A 69 -1.37 7.23 26.27
CA THR A 69 -2.28 6.20 25.78
C THR A 69 -3.03 6.66 24.54
N LYS A 70 -3.53 7.90 24.53
CA LYS A 70 -4.18 8.50 23.36
C LYS A 70 -3.22 8.62 22.18
N TYR A 71 -1.98 9.05 22.42
CA TYR A 71 -0.95 9.15 21.39
C TYR A 71 -0.62 7.80 20.77
N LYS A 72 -0.48 6.74 21.59
CA LYS A 72 -0.27 5.37 21.08
C LYS A 72 -1.42 4.92 20.18
N LYS A 73 -2.66 5.10 20.63
CA LYS A 73 -3.86 4.76 19.83
C LYS A 73 -3.93 5.57 18.53
N LEU A 74 -3.66 6.88 18.61
CA LEU A 74 -3.67 7.76 17.44
C LEU A 74 -2.58 7.37 16.43
N LYS A 75 -1.39 6.99 16.91
CA LYS A 75 -0.29 6.51 16.07
C LYS A 75 -0.66 5.20 15.36
N GLU A 76 -1.31 4.28 16.05
CA GLU A 76 -1.79 3.01 15.49
C GLU A 76 -2.88 3.25 14.44
N LEU A 77 -3.90 4.05 14.78
CA LEU A 77 -4.96 4.44 13.84
C LEU A 77 -4.39 5.14 12.60
N HIS A 78 -3.40 6.02 12.78
CA HIS A 78 -2.73 6.69 11.66
C HIS A 78 -1.99 5.69 10.76
N LYS A 79 -1.28 4.72 11.33
CA LYS A 79 -0.63 3.65 10.57
C LYS A 79 -1.64 2.84 9.76
N ASP A 80 -2.75 2.45 10.36
CA ASP A 80 -3.80 1.67 9.69
C ASP A 80 -4.46 2.47 8.57
N THR A 81 -4.75 3.76 8.81
CA THR A 81 -5.30 4.67 7.81
C THR A 81 -4.34 4.86 6.64
N CYS A 82 -3.03 5.02 6.90
CA CYS A 82 -2.02 5.12 5.85
C CYS A 82 -1.91 3.84 5.01
N ASN A 83 -2.00 2.66 5.63
CA ASN A 83 -2.02 1.40 4.90
C ASN A 83 -3.26 1.29 4.00
N LEU A 84 -4.43 1.63 4.54
CA LEU A 84 -5.68 1.62 3.78
C LEU A 84 -5.65 2.61 2.61
N LEU A 85 -5.14 3.83 2.83
CA LEU A 85 -4.98 4.81 1.76
C LEU A 85 -4.08 4.27 0.64
N LYS A 86 -2.98 3.60 1.00
CA LYS A 86 -2.07 3.01 0.02
C LYS A 86 -2.71 1.87 -0.78
N GLU A 87 -3.53 1.04 -0.13
CA GLU A 87 -4.34 0.01 -0.82
C GLU A 87 -5.34 0.64 -1.78
N ARG A 88 -6.07 1.68 -1.36
CA ARG A 88 -7.03 2.41 -2.21
C ARG A 88 -6.37 3.12 -3.39
N GLU A 89 -5.21 3.73 -3.18
CA GLU A 89 -4.42 4.31 -4.26
C GLU A 89 -4.05 3.24 -5.29
N ASN A 90 -3.55 2.07 -4.86
CA ASN A 90 -3.21 0.98 -5.78
C ASN A 90 -4.44 0.48 -6.57
N GLU A 91 -5.60 0.37 -5.93
CA GLU A 91 -6.87 0.03 -6.61
C GLU A 91 -7.21 1.06 -7.70
N LEU A 92 -7.14 2.36 -7.38
CA LEU A 92 -7.42 3.44 -8.33
C LEU A 92 -6.43 3.46 -9.50
N TYR A 93 -5.13 3.31 -9.21
CA TYR A 93 -4.11 3.21 -10.26
C TYR A 93 -4.37 2.02 -11.18
N SER A 94 -4.75 0.87 -10.63
CA SER A 94 -5.08 -0.31 -11.43
C SER A 94 -6.33 -0.11 -12.30
N ALA A 95 -7.38 0.50 -11.74
CA ALA A 95 -8.64 0.74 -12.46
C ALA A 95 -8.48 1.74 -13.61
N ASN A 96 -7.84 2.89 -13.35
CA ASN A 96 -7.60 3.90 -14.38
C ASN A 96 -6.75 3.36 -15.54
N ASN A 97 -5.76 2.53 -15.25
CA ASN A 97 -4.92 1.92 -16.28
C ASN A 97 -5.70 0.93 -17.16
N SER A 98 -6.65 0.18 -16.58
CA SER A 98 -7.50 -0.74 -17.33
C SER A 98 -8.47 -0.01 -18.26
N GLU A 99 -9.15 1.03 -17.78
CA GLU A 99 -10.10 1.81 -18.59
C GLU A 99 -9.40 2.51 -19.76
N LEU A 100 -8.24 3.13 -19.49
CA LEU A 100 -7.42 3.75 -20.53
C LEU A 100 -7.03 2.72 -21.60
N PHE A 101 -6.65 1.50 -21.19
CA PHE A 101 -6.30 0.43 -22.11
C PHE A 101 -7.50 -0.01 -22.96
N THR A 102 -8.67 -0.22 -22.36
CA THR A 102 -9.89 -0.60 -23.07
C THR A 102 -10.32 0.45 -24.10
N LEU A 103 -10.30 1.74 -23.73
CA LEU A 103 -10.65 2.84 -24.65
C LEU A 103 -9.62 2.99 -25.79
N THR A 104 -8.34 2.83 -25.47
CA THR A 104 -7.27 2.86 -26.49
C THR A 104 -7.41 1.69 -27.46
N TYR A 105 -7.69 0.49 -26.95
CA TYR A 105 -7.93 -0.68 -27.78
C TYR A 105 -9.16 -0.50 -28.68
N GLY A 106 -10.27 0.01 -28.13
CA GLY A 106 -11.47 0.33 -28.91
C GLY A 106 -11.21 1.34 -30.01
N SER A 107 -10.38 2.35 -29.75
CA SER A 107 -9.95 3.34 -30.76
C SER A 107 -9.12 2.70 -31.86
N ILE A 108 -8.21 1.79 -31.53
CA ILE A 108 -7.42 1.02 -32.51
C ILE A 108 -8.34 0.18 -33.39
N VAL A 109 -9.28 -0.56 -32.80
CA VAL A 109 -10.22 -1.40 -33.56
C VAL A 109 -11.10 -0.54 -34.47
N ALA A 110 -11.62 0.58 -33.97
CA ALA A 110 -12.43 1.51 -34.75
C ALA A 110 -11.64 2.10 -35.94
N GLN A 111 -10.36 2.46 -35.72
CA GLN A 111 -9.49 2.94 -36.78
C GLN A 111 -9.24 1.84 -37.83
N LEU A 112 -8.95 0.61 -37.42
CA LEU A 112 -8.77 -0.51 -38.35
C LEU A 112 -10.03 -0.78 -39.18
N LEU A 113 -11.22 -0.67 -38.59
CA LEU A 113 -12.49 -0.80 -39.32
C LEU A 113 -12.72 0.32 -40.34
N GLN A 114 -12.11 1.49 -40.15
CA GLN A 114 -12.15 2.57 -41.15
C GLN A 114 -11.11 2.39 -42.25
N ASP A 115 -9.93 1.87 -41.90
CA ASP A 115 -8.80 1.72 -42.82
C ASP A 115 -8.92 0.49 -43.73
N TYR A 116 -9.70 -0.52 -43.34
CA TYR A 116 -9.89 -1.76 -44.08
C TYR A 116 -11.33 -1.93 -44.55
N GLU A 117 -11.51 -2.33 -45.81
CA GLU A 117 -12.83 -2.62 -46.39
C GLU A 117 -13.41 -3.96 -45.89
N ASN A 118 -12.55 -4.91 -45.53
CA ASN A 118 -12.94 -6.26 -45.13
C ASN A 118 -12.55 -6.55 -43.67
N VAL A 119 -13.55 -7.00 -42.90
CA VAL A 119 -13.42 -7.45 -41.51
C VAL A 119 -12.39 -8.56 -41.34
N GLU A 120 -12.20 -9.42 -42.34
CA GLU A 120 -11.21 -10.50 -42.25
C GLU A 120 -9.77 -9.96 -42.25
N ASP A 121 -9.51 -8.86 -42.95
CA ASP A 121 -8.19 -8.23 -42.92
C ASP A 121 -7.94 -7.47 -41.61
N VAL A 122 -9.01 -6.91 -41.01
CA VAL A 122 -8.98 -6.40 -39.63
C VAL A 122 -8.63 -7.51 -38.64
N ASN A 123 -9.26 -8.68 -38.74
CA ASN A 123 -8.97 -9.85 -37.89
C ASN A 123 -7.49 -10.26 -37.99
N LYS A 124 -6.95 -10.37 -39.22
CA LYS A 124 -5.53 -10.69 -39.44
C LYS A 124 -4.61 -9.62 -38.86
N GLN A 125 -4.97 -8.35 -39.02
CA GLN A 125 -4.14 -7.25 -38.53
C GLN A 125 -4.11 -7.19 -37.00
N LEU A 126 -5.25 -7.40 -36.33
CA LEU A 126 -5.32 -7.51 -34.87
C LEU A 126 -4.45 -8.66 -34.35
N GLU A 127 -4.51 -9.83 -35.00
CA GLU A 127 -3.68 -10.98 -34.63
C GLU A 127 -2.19 -10.67 -34.82
N ARG A 128 -1.81 -10.08 -35.95
CA ARG A 128 -0.42 -9.67 -36.22
C ARG A 128 0.09 -8.64 -35.22
N MET A 129 -0.73 -7.68 -34.83
CA MET A 129 -0.39 -6.71 -33.78
C MET A 129 -0.16 -7.43 -32.45
N GLY A 130 -1.06 -8.35 -32.10
CA GLY A 130 -0.93 -9.19 -30.90
C GLY A 130 0.36 -10.01 -30.91
N TYR A 131 0.69 -10.63 -32.03
CA TYR A 131 1.91 -11.42 -32.20
C TYR A 131 3.18 -10.61 -31.91
N ASN A 132 3.29 -9.41 -32.49
CA ASN A 132 4.42 -8.53 -32.24
C ASN A 132 4.50 -8.05 -30.79
N ILE A 133 3.34 -7.86 -30.13
CA ILE A 133 3.28 -7.57 -28.70
C ILE A 133 3.78 -8.77 -27.90
N GLY A 134 3.28 -9.98 -28.20
CA GLY A 134 3.63 -11.22 -27.51
C GLY A 134 5.12 -11.52 -27.50
N ILE A 135 5.79 -11.31 -28.64
CA ILE A 135 7.26 -11.47 -28.78
C ILE A 135 8.03 -10.61 -27.77
N ARG A 136 7.54 -9.40 -27.46
CA ARG A 136 8.22 -8.47 -26.56
C ARG A 136 7.74 -8.63 -25.12
N LEU A 137 6.47 -8.99 -24.94
CA LEU A 137 5.81 -9.13 -23.63
C LEU A 137 6.39 -10.28 -22.80
N ILE A 138 6.83 -11.34 -23.47
CA ILE A 138 7.38 -12.53 -22.82
C ILE A 138 8.61 -12.24 -21.95
N GLU A 139 9.47 -11.31 -22.36
CA GLU A 139 10.66 -10.94 -21.57
C GLU A 139 10.26 -10.31 -20.23
N ASP A 140 9.28 -9.39 -20.23
CA ASP A 140 8.75 -8.79 -18.99
C ASP A 140 8.09 -9.85 -18.10
N PHE A 141 7.32 -10.78 -18.69
CA PHE A 141 6.71 -11.87 -17.94
C PHE A 141 7.74 -12.75 -17.23
N LEU A 142 8.79 -13.16 -17.93
CA LEU A 142 9.86 -14.00 -17.37
C LEU A 142 10.64 -13.25 -16.29
N ALA A 143 10.94 -11.97 -16.50
CA ALA A 143 11.64 -11.14 -15.52
C ALA A 143 10.84 -10.94 -14.22
N ARG A 144 9.52 -10.73 -14.33
CA ARG A 144 8.65 -10.50 -13.17
C ARG A 144 8.33 -11.77 -12.39
N THR A 145 8.22 -12.91 -13.07
CA THR A 145 7.83 -14.17 -12.43
C THR A 145 9.00 -15.06 -12.03
N GLY A 146 10.18 -14.86 -12.61
CA GLY A 146 11.31 -15.78 -12.45
C GLY A 146 11.01 -17.18 -12.97
N SER A 147 10.04 -17.33 -13.88
CA SER A 147 9.62 -18.64 -14.39
C SER A 147 10.73 -19.29 -15.22
N GLY A 148 11.00 -20.57 -14.94
CA GLY A 148 11.89 -21.40 -15.75
C GLY A 148 11.20 -21.95 -17.01
N ARG A 149 11.91 -22.84 -17.73
CA ARG A 149 11.34 -23.58 -18.86
C ARG A 149 10.18 -24.46 -18.41
N CYS A 150 9.09 -24.44 -19.17
CA CYS A 150 7.93 -25.30 -18.91
C CYS A 150 8.24 -26.76 -19.27
N TYR A 151 7.79 -27.70 -18.43
CA TYR A 151 8.04 -29.13 -18.63
C TYR A 151 7.04 -29.75 -19.62
N ASP A 152 5.77 -29.41 -19.46
CA ASP A 152 4.67 -29.88 -20.29
C ASP A 152 3.71 -28.74 -20.64
N PHE A 153 2.68 -29.05 -21.42
CA PHE A 153 1.72 -28.04 -21.85
C PHE A 153 0.76 -27.62 -20.73
N ARG A 154 0.61 -28.42 -19.66
CA ARG A 154 -0.19 -28.07 -18.48
C ARG A 154 0.48 -26.97 -17.67
N ASP A 155 1.77 -27.11 -17.41
CA ASP A 155 2.60 -26.07 -16.81
C ASP A 155 2.51 -24.77 -17.65
N THR A 156 2.61 -24.90 -18.97
CA THR A 156 2.45 -23.76 -19.89
C THR A 156 1.09 -23.07 -19.74
N ALA A 157 0.00 -23.83 -19.61
CA ALA A 157 -1.34 -23.28 -19.42
C ALA A 157 -1.45 -22.49 -18.10
N GLU A 158 -0.87 -22.98 -17.01
CA GLU A 158 -0.81 -22.27 -15.72
C GLU A 158 0.00 -20.97 -15.82
N LYS A 159 1.11 -20.97 -16.57
CA LYS A 159 1.88 -19.75 -16.85
C LYS A 159 1.09 -18.75 -17.69
N ILE A 160 0.36 -19.22 -18.70
CA ILE A 160 -0.52 -18.37 -19.51
C ILE A 160 -1.60 -17.74 -18.62
N GLN A 161 -2.27 -18.52 -17.77
CA GLN A 161 -3.26 -18.01 -16.81
C GLN A 161 -2.66 -16.95 -15.87
N SER A 162 -1.44 -17.18 -15.37
CA SER A 162 -0.71 -16.19 -14.57
C SER A 162 -0.38 -14.92 -15.37
N GLY A 163 -0.04 -15.05 -16.65
CA GLY A 163 0.18 -13.93 -17.56
C GLY A 163 -1.07 -13.05 -17.71
N PHE A 164 -2.24 -13.66 -17.90
CA PHE A 164 -3.51 -12.93 -17.90
C PHE A 164 -3.73 -12.16 -16.60
N LYS A 165 -3.39 -12.75 -15.45
CA LYS A 165 -3.54 -12.06 -14.15
C LYS A 165 -2.62 -10.86 -14.04
N ILE A 166 -1.40 -10.99 -14.55
CA ILE A 166 -0.36 -9.97 -14.49
C ILE A 166 -0.63 -8.80 -15.43
N PHE A 167 -1.12 -9.05 -16.65
CA PHE A 167 -1.23 -8.03 -17.69
C PHE A 167 -2.65 -7.49 -17.89
N LEU A 168 -3.67 -8.30 -17.63
CA LEU A 168 -5.07 -7.93 -17.82
C LEU A 168 -5.88 -7.97 -16.51
N GLY A 169 -5.27 -8.35 -15.38
CA GLY A 169 -5.93 -8.40 -14.08
C GLY A 169 -6.92 -9.56 -13.90
N ILE A 170 -7.17 -10.34 -14.94
CA ILE A 170 -8.13 -11.46 -14.99
C ILE A 170 -7.46 -12.82 -14.87
N MET A 171 -8.19 -13.82 -14.39
CA MET A 171 -7.69 -15.18 -14.26
C MET A 171 -8.65 -16.15 -14.97
N PRO A 172 -8.46 -16.40 -16.27
CA PRO A 172 -9.34 -17.29 -17.01
C PRO A 172 -9.28 -18.71 -16.45
N SER A 173 -10.40 -19.43 -16.47
CA SER A 173 -10.40 -20.84 -16.09
C SER A 173 -9.84 -21.71 -17.22
N ILE A 174 -8.97 -22.66 -16.87
CA ILE A 174 -8.40 -23.61 -17.81
C ILE A 174 -9.27 -24.86 -17.80
N THR A 175 -9.90 -25.19 -18.94
CA THR A 175 -10.85 -26.29 -19.06
C THR A 175 -10.65 -27.09 -20.34
N ASN A 176 -11.49 -28.10 -20.58
CA ASN A 176 -11.60 -28.83 -21.85
C ASN A 176 -10.29 -29.40 -22.40
N TRP A 177 -9.43 -29.94 -21.53
CA TRP A 177 -8.19 -30.60 -21.96
C TRP A 177 -8.45 -31.73 -22.96
N SER A 178 -7.69 -31.78 -24.06
CA SER A 178 -7.71 -32.95 -24.94
C SER A 178 -7.18 -34.18 -24.21
N PRO A 179 -7.60 -35.40 -24.61
CA PRO A 179 -7.06 -36.64 -24.04
C PRO A 179 -5.54 -36.78 -24.23
N ALA A 180 -4.99 -36.20 -25.29
CA ALA A 180 -3.56 -36.19 -25.56
C ALA A 180 -2.79 -35.13 -24.74
N GLY A 181 -3.48 -34.20 -24.08
CA GLY A 181 -2.87 -33.13 -23.28
C GLY A 181 -2.20 -32.03 -24.12
N ASP A 182 -2.50 -31.97 -25.42
CA ASP A 182 -1.96 -31.01 -26.39
C ASP A 182 -2.90 -29.84 -26.69
N GLU A 183 -4.10 -29.83 -26.11
CA GLU A 183 -5.06 -28.72 -26.26
C GLU A 183 -5.80 -28.44 -24.96
N PHE A 184 -6.13 -27.18 -24.73
CA PHE A 184 -6.99 -26.74 -23.63
C PHE A 184 -7.79 -25.49 -24.04
N SER A 185 -8.77 -25.13 -23.22
CA SER A 185 -9.57 -23.92 -23.38
C SER A 185 -9.32 -22.95 -22.24
N LEU A 186 -9.21 -21.67 -22.57
CA LEU A 186 -9.24 -20.55 -21.63
C LEU A 186 -10.64 -19.95 -21.66
N CYS A 187 -11.35 -20.03 -20.55
CA CYS A 187 -12.70 -19.48 -20.42
C CYS A 187 -12.68 -18.21 -19.57
N PHE A 188 -13.18 -17.12 -20.14
CA PHE A 188 -13.25 -15.81 -19.52
C PHE A 188 -14.70 -15.54 -19.10
N GLU A 189 -14.93 -15.37 -17.79
CA GLU A 189 -16.23 -14.91 -17.27
C GLU A 189 -16.42 -13.41 -17.54
N THR A 190 -15.34 -12.64 -17.39
CA THR A 190 -15.27 -11.21 -17.68
C THR A 190 -14.06 -10.92 -18.57
N ASN A 191 -14.24 -10.02 -19.53
CA ASN A 191 -13.17 -9.58 -20.42
C ASN A 191 -13.08 -8.04 -20.38
N PRO A 192 -12.02 -7.46 -19.77
CA PRO A 192 -11.88 -6.00 -19.63
C PRO A 192 -11.89 -5.27 -20.97
N LEU A 193 -11.46 -5.93 -22.05
CA LEU A 193 -11.43 -5.35 -23.39
C LEU A 193 -12.82 -5.08 -23.96
N THR A 194 -13.85 -5.77 -23.46
CA THR A 194 -15.21 -5.73 -24.03
C THR A 194 -16.23 -5.04 -23.14
N GLU A 195 -15.81 -4.44 -22.02
CA GLU A 195 -16.71 -3.87 -21.00
C GLU A 195 -17.65 -2.78 -21.54
N PHE A 196 -17.19 -2.00 -22.53
CA PHE A 196 -17.94 -0.89 -23.14
C PHE A 196 -18.20 -1.09 -24.65
N VAL A 197 -18.23 -2.35 -25.09
CA VAL A 197 -18.25 -2.68 -26.51
C VAL A 197 -19.55 -3.37 -26.87
N GLU A 198 -20.23 -2.84 -27.88
CA GLU A 198 -21.33 -3.49 -28.57
C GLU A 198 -20.98 -3.60 -30.06
N LEU A 199 -21.15 -4.78 -30.64
CA LEU A 199 -20.88 -5.02 -32.06
C LEU A 199 -22.14 -4.74 -32.90
N PRO A 200 -22.09 -3.84 -33.89
CA PRO A 200 -23.14 -3.70 -34.88
C PRO A 200 -23.34 -4.97 -35.73
N ASP A 201 -24.56 -5.21 -36.22
CA ASP A 201 -24.92 -6.40 -37.01
C ASP A 201 -24.04 -6.62 -38.26
N ASN A 202 -23.58 -5.53 -38.88
CA ASN A 202 -22.72 -5.57 -40.07
C ASN A 202 -21.29 -6.04 -39.78
N TYR A 203 -20.92 -6.22 -38.51
CA TYR A 203 -19.59 -6.67 -38.08
C TYR A 203 -19.60 -8.02 -37.36
N SER A 204 -20.59 -8.89 -37.63
CA SER A 204 -20.70 -10.22 -37.00
C SER A 204 -19.46 -11.11 -37.17
N ASN A 205 -18.69 -10.93 -38.24
CA ASN A 205 -17.47 -11.68 -38.52
C ASN A 205 -16.23 -11.14 -37.78
N LEU A 206 -16.33 -9.97 -37.14
CA LEU A 206 -15.22 -9.38 -36.41
C LEU A 206 -14.95 -10.22 -35.17
N LYS A 207 -13.68 -10.52 -34.93
CA LYS A 207 -13.20 -11.09 -33.68
C LYS A 207 -12.61 -9.92 -32.90
N TYR A 208 -13.43 -9.24 -32.11
CA TYR A 208 -13.02 -7.97 -31.50
C TYR A 208 -11.74 -8.13 -30.66
N CYS A 209 -11.56 -9.26 -29.97
CA CYS A 209 -10.37 -9.56 -29.19
C CYS A 209 -9.31 -10.42 -29.92
N ASN A 210 -9.25 -10.38 -31.26
CA ASN A 210 -8.27 -11.19 -32.03
C ASN A 210 -6.80 -10.84 -31.76
N ILE A 211 -6.53 -9.77 -31.01
CA ILE A 211 -5.22 -9.47 -30.45
C ILE A 211 -4.74 -10.55 -29.46
N LEU A 212 -5.64 -11.17 -28.68
CA LEU A 212 -5.28 -12.13 -27.63
C LEU A 212 -4.64 -13.41 -28.20
N PRO A 213 -5.22 -14.09 -29.21
CA PRO A 213 -4.55 -15.20 -29.89
C PRO A 213 -3.15 -14.85 -30.40
N GLY A 214 -3.00 -13.65 -30.98
CA GLY A 214 -1.71 -13.16 -31.46
C GLY A 214 -0.68 -13.06 -30.34
N VAL A 215 -1.04 -12.42 -29.23
CA VAL A 215 -0.16 -12.29 -28.05
C VAL A 215 0.30 -13.65 -27.54
N LEU A 216 -0.62 -14.61 -27.41
CA LEU A 216 -0.30 -15.96 -26.97
C LEU A 216 0.66 -16.64 -27.95
N ARG A 217 0.40 -16.57 -29.26
CA ARG A 217 1.28 -17.12 -30.28
C ARG A 217 2.69 -16.54 -30.19
N GLY A 218 2.81 -15.21 -30.19
CA GLY A 218 4.11 -14.53 -30.16
C GLY A 218 4.90 -14.83 -28.88
N ALA A 219 4.21 -14.88 -27.74
CA ALA A 219 4.86 -15.20 -26.46
C ALA A 219 5.32 -16.66 -26.39
N CYS A 220 4.50 -17.61 -26.82
CA CYS A 220 4.85 -19.04 -26.86
C CYS A 220 5.98 -19.33 -27.87
N GLU A 221 5.99 -18.64 -29.01
CA GLU A 221 7.04 -18.82 -30.02
C GLU A 221 8.43 -18.47 -29.46
N MET A 222 8.53 -17.39 -28.70
CA MET A 222 9.78 -16.97 -28.05
C MET A 222 10.30 -17.94 -26.98
N VAL A 223 9.45 -18.84 -26.49
CA VAL A 223 9.83 -19.97 -25.63
C VAL A 223 9.82 -21.30 -26.38
N GLN A 224 10.07 -21.25 -27.69
CA GLN A 224 10.26 -22.40 -28.58
C GLN A 224 9.02 -23.30 -28.70
N MET A 225 7.83 -22.72 -28.59
CA MET A 225 6.58 -23.44 -28.62
C MET A 225 5.65 -22.90 -29.69
N GLU A 226 5.45 -23.68 -30.75
CA GLU A 226 4.46 -23.34 -31.76
C GLU A 226 3.08 -23.76 -31.27
N ILE A 227 2.16 -22.79 -31.22
CA ILE A 227 0.77 -22.99 -30.84
C ILE A 227 -0.18 -22.43 -31.91
N VAL A 228 -1.40 -22.94 -31.94
CA VAL A 228 -2.53 -22.30 -32.62
C VAL A 228 -3.53 -21.87 -31.55
N CYS A 229 -4.04 -20.65 -31.66
CA CYS A 229 -5.07 -20.13 -30.77
C CYS A 229 -6.23 -19.53 -31.58
N TRP A 230 -7.47 -19.82 -31.20
CA TRP A 230 -8.67 -19.31 -31.87
C TRP A 230 -9.88 -19.25 -30.92
N PHE A 231 -10.85 -18.40 -31.25
CA PHE A 231 -12.11 -18.30 -30.52
C PHE A 231 -13.03 -19.49 -30.83
N ILE A 232 -13.62 -20.05 -29.77
CA ILE A 232 -14.73 -21.01 -29.84
C ILE A 232 -16.05 -20.31 -29.54
N GLN A 233 -16.04 -19.45 -28.52
CA GLN A 233 -17.18 -18.65 -28.07
C GLN A 233 -16.75 -17.21 -27.83
N ASP A 234 -17.67 -16.27 -28.05
CA ASP A 234 -17.44 -14.83 -27.87
C ASP A 234 -18.71 -14.17 -27.30
N GLN A 235 -18.61 -13.61 -26.10
CA GLN A 235 -19.73 -12.92 -25.45
C GLN A 235 -20.29 -11.78 -26.30
N LEU A 236 -19.45 -11.11 -27.11
CA LEU A 236 -19.91 -10.04 -28.01
C LEU A 236 -20.77 -10.57 -29.17
N LYS A 237 -20.79 -11.89 -29.38
CA LYS A 237 -21.62 -12.58 -30.37
C LYS A 237 -22.81 -13.30 -29.73
N ASN A 238 -23.14 -12.94 -28.50
CA ASN A 238 -24.23 -13.50 -27.70
C ASN A 238 -23.97 -14.93 -27.18
N ASP A 239 -22.71 -15.36 -27.09
CA ASP A 239 -22.36 -16.56 -26.33
C ASP A 239 -22.34 -16.28 -24.81
N ASN A 240 -22.45 -17.34 -23.99
CA ASN A 240 -22.49 -17.21 -22.52
C ASN A 240 -21.16 -16.73 -21.92
N LEU A 241 -20.05 -17.14 -22.53
CA LEU A 241 -18.70 -16.82 -22.10
C LEU A 241 -17.79 -16.65 -23.31
N THR A 242 -16.63 -16.03 -23.10
CA THR A 242 -15.59 -15.99 -24.12
C THR A 242 -14.68 -17.20 -23.92
N GLU A 243 -14.50 -18.00 -24.97
CA GLU A 243 -13.65 -19.21 -24.93
C GLU A 243 -12.58 -19.11 -26.02
N LEU A 244 -11.32 -19.17 -25.59
CA LEU A 244 -10.16 -19.31 -26.47
C LEU A 244 -9.62 -20.73 -26.39
N ARG A 245 -9.58 -21.42 -27.53
CA ARG A 245 -8.91 -22.70 -27.67
C ARG A 245 -7.42 -22.47 -27.92
N VAL A 246 -6.58 -23.24 -27.26
CA VAL A 246 -5.12 -23.22 -27.45
C VAL A 246 -4.66 -24.64 -27.73
N LYS A 247 -3.94 -24.83 -28.83
CA LYS A 247 -3.38 -26.12 -29.28
C LYS A 247 -1.88 -26.01 -29.41
N PHE A 248 -1.16 -26.96 -28.82
CA PHE A 248 0.25 -27.20 -29.08
C PHE A 248 0.42 -27.88 -30.44
N VAL A 249 1.33 -27.34 -31.28
CA VAL A 249 1.64 -27.89 -32.61
C VAL A 249 2.93 -28.68 -32.55
N LYS A 250 4.02 -28.01 -32.18
CA LYS A 250 5.36 -28.61 -32.07
C LYS A 250 6.28 -27.72 -31.25
N ARG A 251 7.39 -28.31 -30.79
CA ARG A 251 8.53 -27.52 -30.30
C ARG A 251 9.34 -27.03 -31.49
N LEU A 252 9.76 -25.78 -31.42
CA LEU A 252 10.65 -25.19 -32.41
C LEU A 252 12.08 -25.61 -32.09
N GLU A 253 12.81 -26.00 -33.12
CA GLU A 253 14.24 -26.29 -33.01
C GLU A 253 15.03 -24.98 -33.09
N ASP A 254 16.12 -24.89 -32.34
CA ASP A 254 17.05 -23.78 -32.49
C ASP A 254 17.65 -23.85 -33.90
N ALA A 255 17.44 -22.79 -34.70
CA ALA A 255 18.22 -22.61 -35.91
C ALA A 255 19.65 -22.26 -35.49
N ILE A 256 20.52 -23.27 -35.37
CA ILE A 256 21.95 -23.06 -35.27
C ILE A 256 22.36 -22.34 -36.56
N PRO A 257 22.92 -21.12 -36.51
CA PRO A 257 23.41 -20.46 -37.71
C PRO A 257 24.45 -21.37 -38.36
N ALA A 258 24.27 -21.67 -39.65
CA ALA A 258 25.22 -22.46 -40.42
C ALA A 258 26.56 -21.71 -40.50
N GLY A 259 27.49 -22.05 -39.62
CA GLY A 259 28.84 -21.51 -39.62
C GLY A 259 29.42 -21.37 -38.23
N GLU A 260 29.85 -22.50 -37.64
CA GLU A 260 30.99 -22.61 -36.74
C GLU A 260 31.30 -24.11 -36.57
N ASP A 261 31.96 -24.67 -37.59
CA ASP A 261 32.86 -25.83 -37.45
C ASP A 261 34.30 -25.30 -37.33
#